data_AF-A0A9P7EL37-F1
#
_entry.id   AF-A0A9P7EL37-F1
#
_cell.length_a   1.000
_cell.length_b   1.000
_cell.length_c   1.000
_cell.angle_alpha   90.00
_cell.angle_beta   90.00
_cell.angle_gamma   90.00
#
_symmetry.space_group_name_H-M   'P 1'
#
loop_
_entity.id
_entity.type
_entity.pdbx_description
1 polymer ?
#
loop_
_entity_poly.entity_id
_entity_poly.type
_entity_poly.pdbx_seq_one_letter_code
_entity_poly.pdbx_strand_id
1 'polypeptide(L)'
;YSLVDELKLVLKESRVMYWAKSLFNYTYNYIDHHISTSPTPPPFETPHVNFVNASVALGYGQCRAVLPIYLLEECILFDNKEEFTKFIHNMDCVPSLNKDEYEYDLAVFLAFMQHV
;
A
#
# COMPACT_ATOMS: atom_id res chain seq x y z
N TYR A 1 -9.42 -12.82 -24.04
CA TYR A 1 -8.54 -13.22 -22.92
C TYR A 1 -9.13 -14.49 -22.31
N SER A 2 -8.33 -15.51 -21.98
CA SER A 2 -8.87 -16.70 -21.32
C SER A 2 -9.00 -16.48 -19.82
N LEU A 3 -9.90 -17.22 -19.15
CA LEU A 3 -10.05 -17.19 -17.69
C LEU A 3 -8.72 -17.50 -16.97
N VAL A 4 -7.93 -18.41 -17.54
CA VAL A 4 -6.62 -18.78 -17.00
C VAL A 4 -5.65 -17.60 -17.08
N ASP A 5 -5.73 -16.77 -18.12
CA ASP A 5 -4.89 -15.59 -18.25
C ASP A 5 -5.33 -14.50 -17.28
N GLU A 6 -6.64 -14.29 -17.10
CA GLU A 6 -7.19 -13.37 -16.10
C GLU A 6 -6.79 -13.79 -14.68
N LEU A 7 -6.89 -15.08 -14.35
CA LEU A 7 -6.43 -15.60 -13.06
C LEU A 7 -4.95 -15.31 -12.84
N LYS A 8 -4.11 -15.53 -13.85
CA LYS A 8 -2.67 -15.25 -13.75
C LYS A 8 -2.41 -13.77 -13.51
N LEU A 9 -3.15 -12.86 -14.16
CA LEU A 9 -3.01 -11.43 -13.96
C LEU A 9 -3.44 -11.03 -12.54
N VAL A 10 -4.62 -11.44 -12.08
CA VAL A 10 -5.09 -11.12 -10.72
C VAL A 10 -4.17 -11.71 -9.66
N LEU A 11 -3.69 -12.94 -9.84
CA LEU A 11 -2.71 -13.54 -8.92
C LEU A 11 -1.39 -12.77 -8.93
N LYS A 12 -0.93 -12.27 -10.09
CA LYS A 12 0.26 -11.44 -10.16
C LYS A 12 0.08 -10.15 -9.36
N GLU A 13 -1.02 -9.42 -9.58
CA GLU A 13 -1.31 -8.19 -8.83
C GLU A 13 -1.44 -8.46 -7.32
N SER A 14 -2.16 -9.51 -6.92
CA SER A 14 -2.30 -9.87 -5.50
C SER A 14 -0.94 -10.17 -4.82
N ARG A 15 0.00 -10.77 -5.56
CA ARG A 15 1.36 -11.02 -5.06
C ARG A 15 2.15 -9.73 -4.94
N VAL A 16 2.00 -8.79 -5.86
CA VAL A 16 2.64 -7.47 -5.76
C VAL A 16 2.16 -6.77 -4.49
N MET A 17 0.85 -6.77 -4.21
CA MET A 17 0.32 -6.20 -2.97
C MET A 17 0.83 -6.92 -1.72
N TYR A 18 0.88 -8.26 -1.74
CA TYR A 18 1.41 -9.04 -0.64
C TYR A 18 2.88 -8.70 -0.34
N TRP A 19 3.71 -8.62 -1.38
CA TRP A 19 5.12 -8.24 -1.25
C TRP A 19 5.28 -6.79 -0.81
N ALA A 20 4.51 -5.85 -1.36
CA ALA A 20 4.52 -4.45 -0.96
C ALA A 20 4.19 -4.31 0.54
N LYS A 21 3.12 -4.95 1.01
CA LYS A 21 2.75 -4.96 2.43
C LYS A 21 3.82 -5.61 3.31
N SER A 22 4.39 -6.73 2.87
CA SER A 22 5.42 -7.45 3.63
C SER A 22 6.70 -6.62 3.76
N LEU A 23 7.15 -5.99 2.67
CA LEU A 23 8.33 -5.13 2.66
C LEU A 23 8.09 -3.90 3.55
N PHE A 24 6.91 -3.28 3.43
CA PHE A 24 6.55 -2.12 4.23
C PHE A 24 6.53 -2.42 5.74
N ASN A 25 5.93 -3.54 6.13
CA ASN A 25 5.94 -4.01 7.52
C ASN A 25 7.35 -4.33 8.00
N TYR A 26 8.18 -4.93 7.14
CA TYR A 26 9.59 -5.18 7.46
C TYR A 26 10.32 -3.87 7.73
N THR A 27 10.12 -2.85 6.91
CA THR A 27 10.77 -1.55 7.09
C THR A 27 10.33 -0.87 8.38
N TYR A 28 9.05 -0.93 8.75
CA TYR A 28 8.60 -0.44 10.06
C TYR A 28 9.25 -1.20 11.21
N ASN A 29 9.25 -2.53 11.16
CA ASN A 29 9.90 -3.35 12.19
C ASN A 29 11.39 -3.02 12.32
N TYR A 30 12.07 -2.73 11.21
CA TYR A 30 13.46 -2.29 11.19
C TYR A 30 13.64 -0.92 11.86
N ILE A 31 12.80 0.06 11.51
CA ILE A 31 12.81 1.40 12.12
C ILE A 31 12.54 1.31 13.62
N ASP A 32 11.48 0.60 14.03
CA ASP A 32 11.09 0.43 15.43
C ASP A 32 12.18 -0.26 16.25
N HIS A 33 12.82 -1.28 15.68
CA HIS A 33 13.96 -1.94 16.31
C HIS A 33 15.10 -0.95 16.58
N HIS A 34 15.46 -0.12 15.61
CA HIS A 34 16.50 0.90 15.76
C HIS A 34 16.13 2.01 16.73
N ILE A 35 14.86 2.45 16.75
CA ILE A 35 14.38 3.43 17.73
C ILE A 35 14.46 2.84 19.14
N SER A 36 14.02 1.60 19.33
CA SER A 36 14.01 0.94 20.65
C SER A 36 15.41 0.70 21.24
N THR A 37 16.43 0.61 20.38
CA THR A 37 17.83 0.38 20.78
C THR A 37 18.63 1.70 20.89
N SER A 38 18.05 2.82 20.45
CA SER A 38 18.68 4.13 20.51
C SER A 38 18.66 4.71 21.94
N PRO A 39 19.76 5.32 22.42
CA PRO A 39 19.78 6.00 23.71
C PRO A 39 18.90 7.26 23.75
N THR A 40 18.52 7.79 22.58
CA THR A 40 17.68 8.98 22.44
C THR A 40 16.56 8.74 21.43
N PRO A 41 15.30 9.11 21.72
CA PRO A 41 14.22 9.00 20.75
C PRO A 41 14.46 9.92 19.54
N PRO A 42 13.84 9.64 18.38
CA PRO A 42 13.91 10.53 17.22
C PRO A 42 13.31 11.90 17.57
N PRO A 43 13.83 13.00 17.01
CA PRO A 43 13.33 14.35 17.26
C PRO A 43 12.03 14.67 16.49
N PHE A 44 11.40 13.67 15.88
CA PHE A 44 10.18 13.77 15.08
C PHE A 44 9.30 12.54 15.32
N GLU A 45 8.01 12.69 15.06
CA GLU A 45 7.07 11.57 15.06
C GLU A 45 7.22 10.77 13.78
N THR A 46 7.36 9.44 13.89
CA THR A 46 7.43 8.57 12.73
C THR A 46 6.00 8.24 12.28
N PRO A 47 5.59 8.61 11.06
CA PRO A 47 4.25 8.30 10.58
C PRO A 47 4.02 6.79 10.53
N HIS A 48 2.90 6.31 11.07
CA HIS A 48 2.52 4.90 11.04
C HIS A 48 1.26 4.72 10.18
N VAL A 49 1.45 4.27 8.94
CA VAL A 49 0.37 3.95 8.01
C VAL A 49 0.41 2.46 7.67
N ASN A 50 -0.64 1.95 7.03
CA ASN A 50 -0.75 0.53 6.68
C ASN A 50 -1.23 0.36 5.24
N PHE A 51 -0.78 -0.72 4.59
CA PHE A 51 -1.40 -1.18 3.35
C PHE A 51 -2.78 -1.78 3.65
N VAL A 52 -3.76 -1.46 2.80
CA VAL A 52 -5.08 -2.08 2.80
C VAL A 52 -4.96 -3.60 2.72
N ASN A 53 -5.89 -4.31 3.36
CA ASN A 53 -5.99 -5.74 3.15
C ASN A 53 -6.55 -6.01 1.76
N ALA A 54 -5.98 -7.00 1.07
CA ALA A 54 -6.45 -7.42 -0.24
C ALA A 54 -6.54 -8.93 -0.36
N SER A 55 -7.44 -9.42 -1.20
CA SER A 55 -7.68 -10.85 -1.41
C SER A 55 -8.24 -11.13 -2.80
N VAL A 56 -8.02 -12.34 -3.30
CA VAL A 56 -8.59 -12.78 -4.59
C VAL A 56 -9.92 -13.49 -4.35
N ALA A 57 -10.96 -13.05 -5.05
CA ALA A 57 -12.28 -13.66 -5.03
C ALA A 57 -12.62 -14.30 -6.37
N LEU A 58 -13.28 -15.46 -6.30
CA LEU A 58 -13.80 -16.20 -7.46
C LEU A 58 -15.33 -16.19 -7.39
N GLY A 59 -15.99 -15.57 -8.37
CA GLY A 59 -17.44 -15.51 -8.43
C GLY A 59 -18.04 -16.83 -8.94
N TYR A 60 -18.92 -17.47 -8.17
CA TYR A 60 -19.57 -18.73 -8.58
C TYR A 60 -20.96 -18.49 -9.20
N GLY A 61 -21.11 -18.86 -10.48
CA GLY A 61 -22.39 -18.82 -11.19
C GLY A 61 -23.15 -20.15 -11.12
N GLN A 62 -24.49 -20.09 -11.22
CA GLN A 62 -25.39 -21.26 -11.15
C GLN A 62 -25.08 -22.38 -12.17
N CYS A 63 -24.41 -22.08 -13.28
CA CYS A 63 -24.19 -23.04 -14.38
C CYS A 63 -22.74 -23.58 -14.51
N ARG A 64 -21.89 -23.49 -13.48
CA ARG A 64 -20.49 -24.02 -13.48
C ARG A 64 -19.60 -23.52 -14.63
N ALA A 65 -20.00 -22.46 -15.34
CA ALA A 65 -19.25 -21.86 -16.43
C ALA A 65 -18.57 -20.56 -15.94
N VAL A 66 -17.31 -20.39 -16.37
CA VAL A 66 -16.40 -19.24 -16.26
C VAL A 66 -16.69 -18.29 -15.08
N LEU A 67 -15.89 -18.43 -14.02
CA LEU A 67 -15.96 -17.64 -12.80
C LEU A 67 -15.30 -16.29 -13.03
N PRO A 68 -15.96 -15.12 -12.90
CA PRO A 68 -15.23 -13.86 -12.87
C PRO A 68 -14.27 -13.84 -11.66
N ILE A 69 -13.10 -13.24 -11.86
CA ILE A 69 -12.02 -13.22 -10.87
C ILE A 69 -11.80 -11.77 -10.46
N TYR A 70 -11.81 -11.51 -9.17
CA TYR A 70 -11.69 -10.15 -8.64
C TYR A 70 -10.54 -10.05 -7.66
N LEU A 71 -9.86 -8.90 -7.68
CA LEU A 71 -9.05 -8.44 -6.56
C LEU A 71 -9.96 -7.59 -5.67
N LEU A 72 -10.14 -8.01 -4.44
CA LEU A 72 -10.90 -7.28 -3.43
C LEU A 72 -9.91 -6.56 -2.52
N GLU A 73 -10.22 -5.32 -2.18
CA GLU A 73 -9.43 -4.49 -1.28
C GLU A 73 -10.35 -3.94 -0.16
N GLU A 74 -9.75 -3.65 0.99
CA GLU A 74 -10.43 -2.96 2.08
C GLU A 74 -10.91 -1.58 1.61
N CYS A 75 -12.20 -1.30 1.83
CA CYS A 75 -12.79 -0.03 1.45
C CYS A 75 -12.33 1.06 2.41
N ILE A 76 -11.63 2.06 1.89
CA ILE A 76 -11.27 3.27 2.63
C ILE A 76 -12.51 4.17 2.65
N LEU A 77 -13.03 4.44 3.85
CA LEU A 77 -14.16 5.33 4.06
C LEU A 77 -13.65 6.76 4.25
N PHE A 78 -14.25 7.70 3.52
CA PHE A 78 -13.95 9.12 3.62
C PHE A 78 -15.16 9.86 4.17
N ASP A 79 -14.93 10.90 4.95
CA ASP A 79 -15.94 11.93 5.18
C ASP A 79 -16.10 12.79 3.92
N ASN A 80 -17.22 13.52 3.79
CA ASN A 80 -17.56 14.33 2.60
C ASN A 80 -16.54 15.42 2.21
N LYS A 81 -15.42 15.55 2.93
CA LYS A 81 -14.37 16.55 2.72
C LYS A 81 -13.00 15.95 2.43
N GLU A 82 -12.88 14.63 2.46
CA GLU A 82 -11.61 13.94 2.23
C GLU A 82 -11.61 13.30 0.85
N GLU A 83 -10.45 13.28 0.21
CA GLU A 83 -10.26 12.70 -1.10
C GLU A 83 -9.10 11.70 -1.08
N PHE A 84 -9.10 10.75 -2.01
CA PHE A 84 -7.98 9.83 -2.17
C PHE A 84 -6.77 10.57 -2.74
N THR A 85 -5.75 10.80 -1.92
CA THR A 85 -4.54 11.54 -2.29
C THR A 85 -3.42 10.59 -2.74
N LYS A 86 -2.78 10.93 -3.86
CA LYS A 86 -1.57 10.25 -4.32
C LYS A 86 -0.32 11.01 -3.84
N PHE A 87 0.41 10.44 -2.89
CA PHE A 87 1.58 11.08 -2.28
C PHE A 87 2.85 11.04 -3.14
N ILE A 88 3.05 9.98 -3.93
CA ILE A 88 4.27 9.75 -4.74
C ILE A 88 3.90 9.20 -6.11
N HIS A 89 4.64 9.61 -7.13
CA HIS A 89 4.45 9.15 -8.50
C HIS A 89 5.26 7.86 -8.77
N ASN A 90 4.75 6.96 -9.62
CA ASN A 90 5.42 5.67 -9.88
C ASN A 90 6.76 5.81 -10.64
N MET A 91 7.03 6.99 -11.20
CA MET A 91 8.21 7.29 -12.03
C MET A 91 9.19 8.24 -11.34
N ASP A 92 8.87 8.74 -10.15
CA ASP A 92 9.66 9.73 -9.44
C ASP A 92 9.57 9.50 -7.93
N CYS A 93 10.70 9.54 -7.24
CA CYS A 93 10.76 9.42 -5.78
C CYS A 93 10.55 10.78 -5.07
N VAL A 94 10.23 11.84 -5.81
CA VAL A 94 9.88 13.14 -5.23
C VAL A 94 8.42 13.15 -4.73
N PRO A 95 8.17 13.66 -3.50
CA PRO A 95 6.81 13.91 -3.01
C PRO A 95 5.98 14.72 -4.00
N SER A 96 4.73 14.33 -4.21
CA SER A 96 3.80 15.05 -5.09
C SER A 96 3.20 16.31 -4.45
N LEU A 97 3.42 16.49 -3.14
CA LEU A 97 2.92 17.61 -2.35
C LEU A 97 3.97 18.73 -2.22
N ASN A 98 3.50 19.97 -2.05
CA ASN A 98 4.34 21.11 -1.71
C ASN A 98 4.72 21.08 -0.22
N LYS A 99 5.83 21.75 0.12
CA LYS A 99 6.40 21.74 1.48
C LYS A 99 5.50 22.36 2.56
N ASP A 100 4.58 23.23 2.14
CA ASP A 100 3.62 23.91 3.00
C ASP A 100 2.34 23.09 3.24
N GLU A 101 2.19 21.95 2.56
CA GLU A 101 1.06 21.05 2.75
C GLU A 101 1.25 20.17 4.00
N TYR A 102 0.18 20.00 4.77
CA TYR A 102 0.20 19.29 6.06
C TYR A 102 0.74 17.86 5.97
N GLU A 103 0.50 17.17 4.86
CA GLU A 103 0.89 15.77 4.66
C GLU A 103 2.25 15.63 3.95
N TYR A 104 2.98 16.73 3.74
CA TYR A 104 4.26 16.71 3.04
C TYR A 104 5.27 15.77 3.72
N ASP A 105 5.38 15.80 5.05
CA ASP A 105 6.30 14.96 5.79
C ASP A 105 5.95 13.46 5.66
N LEU A 106 4.66 13.12 5.55
CA LEU A 106 4.22 11.76 5.21
C LEU A 106 4.66 11.38 3.79
N ALA A 107 4.53 12.27 2.82
CA ALA A 107 4.98 12.02 1.46
C ALA A 107 6.51 11.82 1.37
N VAL A 108 7.29 12.63 2.11
CA VAL A 108 8.74 12.47 2.25
C VAL A 108 9.09 11.14 2.89
N PHE A 109 8.38 10.77 3.97
CA PHE A 109 8.58 9.50 4.63
C PHE A 109 8.29 8.33 3.68
N LEU A 110 7.15 8.33 2.99
CA LEU A 110 6.81 7.30 2.02
C LEU A 110 7.83 7.21 0.87
N ALA A 111 8.42 8.33 0.45
CA ALA A 111 9.43 8.37 -0.60
C ALA A 111 10.74 7.72 -0.14
N PHE A 112 11.16 8.01 1.09
CA PHE A 112 12.29 7.33 1.73
C PHE A 112 12.05 5.81 1.80
N MET A 113 10.84 5.38 2.17
CA MET A 113 10.49 3.96 2.31
C MET A 113 10.57 3.18 0.99
N GLN A 114 10.56 3.84 -0.18
CA GLN A 114 10.79 3.17 -1.47
C GLN A 114 12.22 2.65 -1.65
N HIS A 115 13.17 3.11 -0.82
CA HIS A 115 14.60 2.85 -0.96
C HIS A 115 15.21 2.02 0.17
N VAL A 116 14.41 1.60 1.16
CA VAL A 116 14.84 0.71 2.25
C VAL A 116 14.60 -0.74 1.89
#